data_AF-A0ABD1GY78-F1
#
_entry.id   AF-A0ABD1GY78-F1
#
_cell.length_a   1.000
_cell.length_b   1.000
_cell.length_c   1.000
_cell.angle_alpha   90.00
_cell.angle_beta   90.00
_cell.angle_gamma   90.00
#
_symmetry.space_group_name_H-M   'P 1'
#
loop_
_entity.id
_entity.type
_entity.pdbx_description
1 polymer ?
#
loop_
_entity_poly.entity_id
_entity_poly.type
_entity_poly.pdbx_seq_one_letter_code
_entity_poly.pdbx_strand_id
1 'polypeptide(L)'
;MFPVRYGVKNSIVNKDVSEAIQKVVAYDCKIVDEVLSHQMKQFVIDGNKVVLSASGPDTKVDDAEFEENEVYTIDIVASTGEGKLKLLDEKQTTIYKRVVDKNYRLKMKASRFIFSEIS
;
A
#
# COMPACT_ATOMS: atom_id res chain seq x y z
N MET A 1 -14.13 -19.05 8.81
CA MET A 1 -12.89 -19.36 9.55
C MET A 1 -12.23 -20.53 8.85
N PHE A 2 -11.26 -20.29 7.96
CA PHE A 2 -10.55 -21.36 7.26
C PHE A 2 -9.36 -21.80 8.11
N PRO A 3 -9.21 -23.11 8.42
CA PRO A 3 -8.11 -23.59 9.22
C PRO A 3 -6.84 -23.71 8.37
N VAL A 4 -5.75 -23.10 8.80
CA VAL A 4 -4.41 -23.30 8.20
C VAL A 4 -3.79 -24.55 8.84
N ARG A 5 -3.49 -25.56 8.01
CA ARG A 5 -2.86 -26.82 8.46
C ARG A 5 -1.38 -26.59 8.79
N TYR A 6 -0.96 -27.02 9.99
CA TYR A 6 0.45 -27.14 10.37
C TYR A 6 1.08 -28.32 9.62
N GLY A 7 1.94 -28.02 8.65
CA GLY A 7 2.72 -29.03 7.91
C GLY A 7 2.80 -28.67 6.43
N VAL A 8 4.00 -28.33 5.97
CA VAL A 8 4.36 -27.67 4.69
C VAL A 8 4.16 -26.14 4.75
N LYS A 9 5.09 -25.42 5.41
CA LYS A 9 5.27 -23.98 5.14
C LYS A 9 5.95 -23.86 3.77
N ASN A 10 5.18 -23.88 2.69
CA ASN A 10 5.59 -23.04 1.57
C ASN A 10 5.49 -21.62 2.11
N SER A 11 6.62 -20.92 2.24
CA SER A 11 6.60 -19.48 2.57
C SER A 11 5.70 -18.79 1.55
N ILE A 12 4.57 -18.26 2.01
CA ILE A 12 3.68 -17.49 1.14
C ILE A 12 4.44 -16.20 0.83
N VAL A 13 4.54 -15.88 -0.45
CA VAL A 13 5.14 -14.63 -0.91
C VAL A 13 4.06 -13.61 -1.25
N ASN A 14 4.40 -12.33 -1.21
CA ASN A 14 3.49 -11.24 -1.58
C ASN A 14 2.82 -11.45 -2.96
N LYS A 15 3.52 -12.03 -3.94
CA LYS A 15 2.96 -12.36 -5.26
C LYS A 15 1.77 -13.33 -5.21
N ASP A 16 1.79 -14.32 -4.31
CA ASP A 16 0.69 -15.27 -4.18
C ASP A 16 -0.61 -14.56 -3.79
N VAL A 17 -0.49 -13.53 -2.95
CA VAL A 17 -1.61 -12.69 -2.51
C VAL A 17 -2.11 -11.82 -3.66
N SER A 18 -1.20 -11.23 -4.45
CA SER A 18 -1.57 -10.48 -5.67
C SER A 18 -2.37 -11.34 -6.65
N GLU A 19 -1.96 -12.58 -6.90
CA GLU A 19 -2.69 -13.51 -7.76
C GLU A 19 -4.06 -13.90 -7.18
N ALA A 20 -4.14 -14.09 -5.86
CA ALA A 20 -5.40 -14.39 -5.19
C ALA A 20 -6.39 -13.22 -5.30
N ILE A 21 -5.93 -11.99 -5.09
CA ILE A 21 -6.75 -10.77 -5.20
C ILE A 21 -7.34 -10.66 -6.62
N GLN A 22 -6.54 -10.91 -7.65
CA GLN A 22 -7.00 -10.87 -9.05
C GLN A 22 -8.05 -11.94 -9.37
N LYS A 23 -7.96 -13.13 -8.77
CA LYS A 23 -8.93 -14.23 -8.97
C LYS A 23 -10.28 -13.98 -8.29
N VAL A 24 -10.31 -13.16 -7.23
CA VAL A 24 -11.53 -12.89 -6.44
C VAL A 24 -12.45 -11.86 -7.12
N VAL A 25 -11.99 -11.21 -8.17
CA VAL A 25 -12.80 -10.22 -8.90
C VAL A 25 -13.97 -10.91 -9.60
N ALA A 26 -15.16 -10.63 -9.11
CA ALA A 26 -16.42 -11.02 -9.73
C ALA A 26 -17.17 -9.78 -10.22
N TYR A 27 -18.23 -9.98 -11.00
CA TYR A 27 -19.18 -8.93 -11.43
C TYR A 27 -18.61 -7.85 -12.37
N ASP A 28 -17.83 -8.24 -13.39
CA ASP A 28 -17.27 -7.33 -14.41
C ASP A 28 -16.44 -6.15 -13.85
N CYS A 29 -15.93 -6.31 -12.63
CA CYS A 29 -14.99 -5.38 -12.02
C CYS A 29 -13.55 -5.66 -12.47
N LYS A 30 -12.67 -4.70 -12.22
CA LYS A 30 -11.21 -4.82 -12.31
C LYS A 30 -10.58 -4.29 -11.03
N ILE A 31 -9.52 -4.95 -10.57
CA ILE A 31 -8.66 -4.39 -9.52
C ILE A 31 -8.00 -3.14 -10.06
N VAL A 32 -7.92 -2.11 -9.22
CA VAL A 32 -7.25 -0.87 -9.57
C VAL A 32 -5.74 -1.05 -9.50
N ASP A 33 -5.05 -0.58 -10.54
CA ASP A 33 -3.59 -0.64 -10.62
C ASP A 33 -2.94 0.21 -9.52
N GLU A 34 -1.70 -0.15 -9.15
CA GLU A 34 -0.83 0.63 -8.25
C GLU A 34 -1.27 0.76 -6.79
N VAL A 35 -2.35 0.07 -6.38
CA VAL A 35 -2.77 0.01 -4.97
C VAL A 35 -1.82 -0.89 -4.17
N LEU A 36 -1.21 -0.30 -3.13
CA LEU A 36 -0.22 -0.94 -2.27
C LEU A 36 -0.78 -1.24 -0.88
N SER A 37 -0.60 -2.49 -0.44
CA SER A 37 -0.90 -2.96 0.91
C SER A 37 0.41 -3.07 1.70
N HIS A 38 0.53 -2.33 2.80
CA HIS A 38 1.80 -2.16 3.50
C HIS A 38 1.88 -2.99 4.79
N GLN A 39 3.11 -3.43 5.11
CA GLN A 39 3.42 -3.88 6.46
C GLN A 39 3.30 -2.70 7.44
N MET A 40 2.63 -2.93 8.57
CA MET A 40 2.53 -2.00 9.68
C MET A 40 3.54 -2.33 10.77
N LYS A 41 4.13 -1.28 11.35
CA LYS A 41 4.88 -1.34 12.61
C LYS A 41 4.43 -0.22 13.52
N GLN A 42 4.86 -0.24 14.78
CA GLN A 42 4.59 0.86 15.68
C GLN A 42 5.14 2.17 15.07
N PHE A 43 4.28 3.18 14.93
CA PHE A 43 4.58 4.48 14.31
C PHE A 43 4.94 4.47 12.81
N VAL A 44 4.88 3.32 12.13
CA VAL A 44 5.16 3.19 10.69
C VAL A 44 3.98 2.53 10.00
N ILE A 45 3.26 3.31 9.18
CA ILE A 45 2.08 2.84 8.44
C ILE A 45 2.41 2.31 7.03
N ASP A 46 3.63 2.56 6.54
CA ASP A 46 4.12 2.24 5.19
C ASP A 46 5.44 1.47 5.25
N GLY A 47 5.43 0.31 5.91
CA GLY A 47 6.60 -0.56 5.95
C GLY A 47 7.06 -1.03 4.56
N ASN A 48 8.30 -1.51 4.50
CA ASN A 48 8.98 -1.87 3.25
C ASN A 48 8.42 -3.13 2.58
N LYS A 49 7.91 -4.09 3.36
CA LYS A 49 7.24 -5.27 2.79
C LYS A 49 5.86 -4.86 2.31
N VAL A 50 5.62 -5.02 1.01
CA VAL A 50 4.41 -4.53 0.34
C VAL A 50 3.80 -5.62 -0.53
N VAL A 51 2.48 -5.65 -0.58
CA VAL A 51 1.70 -6.45 -1.54
C VAL A 51 1.10 -5.50 -2.57
N LEU A 52 1.36 -5.77 -3.85
CA LEU A 52 0.78 -5.03 -4.97
C LEU A 52 -0.52 -5.68 -5.40
N SER A 53 -1.62 -4.92 -5.47
CA SER A 53 -2.93 -5.48 -5.80
C SER A 53 -3.04 -5.91 -7.27
N ALA A 54 -2.50 -5.09 -8.18
CA ALA A 54 -2.41 -5.38 -9.61
C ALA A 54 -1.13 -4.74 -10.19
N SER A 55 -0.49 -5.44 -11.12
CA SER A 55 0.74 -4.96 -11.76
C SER A 55 0.45 -3.81 -12.72
N GLY A 56 1.03 -2.64 -12.46
CA GLY A 56 1.08 -1.52 -13.41
C GLY A 56 2.37 -1.56 -14.27
N PRO A 57 2.46 -0.73 -15.33
CA PRO A 57 3.66 -0.64 -16.17
C PRO A 57 4.89 -0.10 -15.41
N ASP A 58 4.68 0.80 -14.46
CA ASP A 58 5.75 1.55 -13.78
C ASP A 58 6.00 1.10 -12.33
N THR A 59 5.05 0.38 -11.72
CA THR A 59 5.12 -0.02 -10.31
C THR A 59 5.64 -1.44 -10.14
N LYS A 60 6.83 -1.59 -9.57
CA LYS A 60 7.45 -2.86 -9.19
C LYS A 60 7.69 -2.91 -7.68
N VAL A 61 7.43 -4.06 -7.08
CA VAL A 61 7.65 -4.32 -5.66
C VAL A 61 8.56 -5.53 -5.53
N ASP A 62 9.46 -5.49 -4.56
CA ASP A 62 10.38 -6.60 -4.27
C ASP A 62 9.62 -7.81 -3.74
N ASP A 63 10.15 -9.00 -4.03
CA ASP A 63 9.61 -10.23 -3.47
C ASP A 63 9.84 -10.27 -1.97
N ALA A 64 8.77 -10.55 -1.23
CA ALA A 64 8.80 -10.58 0.23
C ALA A 64 8.04 -11.80 0.75
N GLU A 65 8.66 -12.53 1.68
CA GLU A 65 8.02 -13.59 2.45
C GLU A 65 7.36 -13.01 3.71
N PHE A 66 6.18 -13.53 4.04
CA PHE A 66 5.49 -13.19 5.28
C PHE A 66 6.07 -13.96 6.46
N GLU A 67 6.32 -13.26 7.56
CA GLU A 67 6.84 -13.82 8.81
C GLU A 67 5.78 -13.80 9.93
N GLU A 68 5.99 -14.63 10.96
CA GLU A 68 5.10 -14.66 12.11
C GLU A 68 5.13 -13.33 12.88
N ASN A 69 3.96 -12.90 13.36
CA ASN A 69 3.76 -11.64 14.10
C ASN A 69 3.94 -10.36 13.28
N GLU A 70 4.00 -10.45 11.95
CA GLU A 70 3.89 -9.29 11.09
C GLU A 70 2.42 -8.85 10.95
N VAL A 71 2.20 -7.53 10.88
CA VAL A 71 0.88 -6.91 10.70
C VAL A 71 0.86 -6.20 9.37
N TYR A 72 -0.23 -6.30 8.63
CA TYR A 72 -0.40 -5.68 7.32
C TYR A 72 -1.73 -4.94 7.22
N THR A 73 -1.72 -3.81 6.52
CA THR A 73 -2.94 -3.21 5.98
C THR A 73 -3.19 -3.76 4.60
N ILE A 74 -4.36 -4.39 4.41
CA ILE A 74 -4.79 -4.88 3.11
C ILE A 74 -5.76 -3.87 2.52
N ASP A 75 -5.32 -3.16 1.49
CA ASP A 75 -6.11 -2.21 0.72
C ASP A 75 -6.48 -2.82 -0.64
N ILE A 76 -7.78 -2.97 -0.88
CA ILE A 76 -8.32 -3.55 -2.10
C ILE A 76 -9.30 -2.56 -2.69
N VAL A 77 -8.94 -2.02 -3.84
CA VAL A 77 -9.80 -1.12 -4.61
C VAL A 77 -10.17 -1.82 -5.91
N ALA A 78 -11.48 -1.89 -6.17
CA ALA A 78 -12.04 -2.43 -7.39
C ALA A 78 -12.90 -1.38 -8.08
N SER A 79 -12.95 -1.43 -9.40
CA SER A 79 -13.71 -0.51 -10.24
C SER A 79 -14.44 -1.28 -11.33
N THR A 80 -15.64 -0.84 -11.71
CA THR A 80 -16.35 -1.33 -12.90
C THR A 80 -15.78 -0.76 -14.21
N GLY A 81 -14.82 0.16 -14.12
CA GLY A 81 -14.13 0.76 -15.27
C GLY A 81 -12.86 0.00 -15.68
N GLU A 82 -11.90 0.71 -16.27
CA GLU A 82 -10.65 0.11 -16.75
C GLU A 82 -9.67 -0.29 -15.64
N GLY A 83 -9.88 0.13 -14.39
CA GLY A 83 -8.95 -0.10 -13.28
C GLY A 83 -7.75 0.87 -13.27
N LYS A 84 -7.67 1.80 -14.23
CA LYS A 84 -6.58 2.79 -14.32
C LYS A 84 -6.91 4.05 -13.55
N LEU A 85 -6.03 4.43 -12.63
CA LEU A 85 -6.12 5.70 -11.92
C LEU A 85 -5.87 6.87 -12.88
N LYS A 86 -6.73 7.89 -12.81
CA LYS A 86 -6.59 9.15 -13.53
C LYS A 86 -6.84 10.29 -12.56
N LEU A 87 -5.99 11.31 -12.61
CA LEU A 87 -6.26 12.58 -11.95
C LEU A 87 -7.41 13.26 -12.70
N LEU A 88 -8.62 13.21 -12.13
CA LEU A 88 -9.83 13.74 -12.73
C LEU A 88 -10.05 15.23 -12.46
N ASP A 89 -9.55 15.73 -11.33
CA ASP A 89 -9.73 17.10 -10.90
C ASP A 89 -8.46 17.52 -10.12
N GLU A 90 -7.92 18.71 -10.39
CA GLU A 90 -6.80 19.31 -9.63
C GLU A 90 -7.30 19.79 -8.25
N LYS A 91 -8.19 19.03 -7.60
CA LYS A 91 -8.55 19.30 -6.22
C LYS A 91 -7.28 19.25 -5.39
N GLN A 92 -7.09 20.32 -4.63
CA GLN A 92 -5.95 20.47 -3.75
C GLN A 92 -5.85 19.26 -2.83
N THR A 93 -4.72 18.54 -2.88
CA THR A 93 -4.44 17.44 -1.93
C THR A 93 -4.53 18.00 -0.52
N THR A 94 -5.38 17.40 0.32
CA THR A 94 -5.59 17.83 1.72
C THR A 94 -4.98 16.87 2.74
N ILE A 95 -4.61 15.66 2.30
CA ILE A 95 -4.03 14.62 3.15
C ILE A 95 -2.53 14.56 2.91
N TYR A 96 -1.77 14.74 3.97
CA TYR A 96 -0.31 14.70 3.94
C TYR A 96 0.22 13.81 5.06
N LYS A 97 1.37 13.18 4.81
CA LYS A 97 2.10 12.41 5.80
C LYS A 97 3.50 12.97 5.95
N ARG A 98 3.96 13.13 7.20
CA ARG A 98 5.34 13.51 7.50
C ARG A 98 6.28 12.32 7.27
N VAL A 99 7.39 12.58 6.59
CA VAL A 99 8.49 11.65 6.41
C VAL A 99 9.56 11.98 7.44
N VAL A 100 9.72 11.12 8.45
CA VAL A 100 10.48 11.41 9.68
C VAL A 100 11.99 11.42 9.44
N ASP A 101 12.47 10.64 8.49
CA ASP A 101 13.87 10.49 8.07
C ASP A 101 14.36 11.61 7.13
N LYS A 102 13.43 12.38 6.52
CA LYS A 102 13.79 13.50 5.66
C LYS A 102 13.90 14.81 6.44
N ASN A 103 15.14 15.25 6.61
CA ASN A 103 15.45 16.53 7.25
C ASN A 103 15.76 17.61 6.19
N TYR A 104 14.98 18.68 6.19
CA TYR A 104 15.21 19.84 5.32
C TYR A 104 15.05 21.14 6.10
N ARG A 105 15.99 22.07 5.91
CA ARG A 105 15.96 23.37 6.59
C ARG A 105 15.03 24.34 5.87
N LEU A 106 13.77 24.39 6.30
CA LEU A 106 12.75 25.26 5.73
C LEU A 106 13.10 26.76 5.87
N LYS A 107 13.12 27.47 4.74
CA LYS A 107 13.48 28.90 4.66
C LYS A 107 12.36 29.84 5.11
N MET A 108 11.10 29.52 4.81
CA MET A 108 9.96 30.38 5.11
C MET A 108 9.48 30.23 6.56
N LYS A 109 9.09 31.35 7.20
CA LYS A 109 8.54 31.36 8.57
C LYS A 109 7.24 30.55 8.67
N ALA A 110 6.33 30.73 7.72
CA ALA A 110 5.06 30.01 7.67
C ALA A 110 5.25 28.49 7.59
N SER A 111 6.16 28.02 6.73
CA SER A 111 6.45 26.58 6.61
C SER A 111 7.03 26.00 7.89
N ARG A 112 7.94 26.72 8.58
CA ARG A 112 8.46 26.28 9.88
C ARG A 112 7.37 26.18 10.95
N PHE A 113 6.44 27.14 10.97
CA PHE A 113 5.32 27.14 11.91
C PHE A 113 4.39 25.93 11.71
N ILE A 114 3.97 25.65 10.48
CA ILE A 114 3.13 24.47 10.21
C ILE A 114 3.88 23.17 10.50
N PHE A 115 5.17 23.09 10.14
CA PHE A 115 5.97 21.90 10.41
C PHE A 115 6.11 21.61 11.92
N SER A 116 6.21 22.63 12.77
CA SER A 116 6.26 22.43 14.23
C SER A 116 4.94 21.97 14.82
N GLU A 117 3.79 22.40 14.28
CA GLU A 117 2.46 21.96 14.75
C GLU A 117 2.15 20.49 14.38
N ILE A 118 2.66 20.03 13.24
CA ILE A 118 2.51 18.64 12.78
C ILE A 118 3.46 17.69 13.52
N SER A 119 4.50 18.24 14.19
CA SER A 119 5.65 17.47 14.67
C SER A 119 5.47 16.73 15.98
#